data_AF-A0A0D6T9R4-F1
#
_entry.id   AF-A0A0D6T9R4-F1
#
_cell.length_a   1.000
_cell.length_b   1.000
_cell.length_c   1.000
_cell.angle_alpha   90.00
_cell.angle_beta   90.00
_cell.angle_gamma   90.00
#
_symmetry.space_group_name_H-M   'P 1'
#
loop_
_entity.id
_entity.type
_entity.pdbx_description
1 polymer ?
#
loop_
_entity_poly.entity_id
_entity_poly.type
_entity_poly.pdbx_seq_one_letter_code
_entity_poly.pdbx_strand_id
1 'polypeptide(L)' 'MILRKGTKVEWDWSGHKATGKITDIFTDDVTRTIKGSKISRRASKDDPAYLIEQDDGDQVLKGRSELRRAD' A
#
# COMPACT_ATOMS: atom_id res chain seq x y z
N MET A 1 6.74 13.23 -0.31
CA MET A 1 5.38 13.59 0.18
C MET A 1 4.67 12.32 0.62
N ILE A 2 4.34 12.18 1.90
CA ILE A 2 3.76 10.97 2.50
C ILE A 2 2.23 10.96 2.26
N LEU A 3 1.67 9.81 1.92
CA LEU A 3 0.22 9.64 1.78
C LEU A 3 -0.40 9.42 3.17
N ARG A 4 -1.61 9.91 3.41
CA ARG A 4 -2.25 9.83 4.74
C ARG A 4 -3.19 8.63 4.81
N LYS A 5 -3.35 8.07 6.00
CA LYS A 5 -4.39 7.08 6.29
C LYS A 5 -5.75 7.62 5.84
N GLY A 6 -6.52 6.79 5.16
CA GLY A 6 -7.81 7.14 4.56
C GLY A 6 -7.73 7.74 3.14
N THR A 7 -6.54 8.05 2.62
CA THR A 7 -6.39 8.54 1.24
C THR A 7 -6.67 7.39 0.26
N LYS A 8 -7.44 7.68 -0.79
CA LYS A 8 -7.64 6.76 -1.91
C LYS A 8 -6.44 6.83 -2.85
N VAL A 9 -5.94 5.66 -3.22
CA VAL A 9 -4.73 5.52 -4.03
C VAL A 9 -4.97 4.53 -5.15
N GLU A 10 -4.20 4.69 -6.22
CA GLU A 10 -4.16 3.79 -7.36
C GLU A 10 -2.72 3.36 -7.67
N TRP A 11 -2.59 2.17 -8.23
CA TRP A 11 -1.33 1.62 -8.73
C TRP A 11 -1.57 0.74 -9.94
N ASP A 12 -0.53 0.58 -10.74
CA ASP A 12 -0.55 -0.36 -11.86
C ASP A 12 -0.26 -1.78 -11.36
N TRP A 13 -1.11 -2.72 -11.73
CA TRP A 13 -0.98 -4.13 -11.43
C TRP A 13 -1.25 -4.95 -12.68
N SER A 14 -0.19 -5.55 -13.24
CA SER A 14 -0.25 -6.46 -14.39
C SER A 14 -1.03 -5.91 -15.59
N GLY A 15 -0.84 -4.63 -15.92
CA GLY A 15 -1.51 -3.95 -17.04
C GLY A 15 -2.89 -3.37 -16.70
N HIS A 16 -3.40 -3.59 -15.49
CA HIS A 16 -4.63 -2.98 -14.98
C HIS A 16 -4.32 -1.92 -13.92
N LYS A 17 -5.24 -0.99 -13.70
CA LYS A 17 -5.18 -0.05 -12.57
C LYS A 17 -5.98 -0.64 -11.41
N ALA A 18 -5.29 -0.89 -10.30
CA ALA A 18 -5.93 -1.25 -9.05
C ALA A 18 -6.09 0.01 -8.18
N THR A 19 -7.16 0.03 -7.39
CA THR A 19 -7.44 1.14 -6.47
C THR A 19 -7.72 0.61 -5.08
N GLY A 20 -7.47 1.43 -4.07
CA GLY A 20 -7.75 1.09 -2.69
C GLY A 20 -7.54 2.26 -1.75
N LYS A 21 -7.78 2.03 -0.47
CA LYS A 21 -7.69 3.03 0.59
C LYS A 21 -6.54 2.68 1.53
N ILE A 22 -5.71 3.67 1.86
CA ILE A 22 -4.62 3.47 2.82
C ILE A 22 -5.21 3.23 4.20
N THR A 23 -4.92 2.07 4.78
CA THR A 23 -5.31 1.71 6.14
C THR A 23 -4.16 1.92 7.12
N ASP A 24 -2.91 1.69 6.72
CA ASP A 24 -1.75 1.93 7.60
C ASP A 24 -0.51 2.38 6.83
N ILE A 25 0.42 3.03 7.56
CA ILE A 25 1.65 3.60 7.03
C ILE A 25 2.82 3.10 7.88
N PHE A 26 3.85 2.60 7.23
CA PHE A 26 5.05 2.05 7.86
C PHE A 26 6.26 2.81 7.33
N THR A 27 7.06 3.35 8.25
CA THR A 27 8.33 4.03 7.93
C THR A 27 9.55 3.16 8.20
N ASP A 28 9.33 1.89 8.53
CA ASP A 28 10.34 0.90 8.89
C ASP A 28 9.91 -0.47 8.36
N ASP A 29 10.82 -1.45 8.35
CA ASP A 29 10.59 -2.77 7.77
C ASP A 29 9.33 -3.42 8.34
N VAL A 30 8.40 -3.76 7.46
CA VAL A 30 7.09 -4.30 7.85
C VAL A 30 6.88 -5.67 7.23
N THR A 31 6.34 -6.57 8.03
CA THR A 31 5.90 -7.89 7.58
C THR A 31 4.46 -8.11 8.00
N ARG A 32 3.56 -8.33 7.05
CA ARG A 32 2.15 -8.66 7.32
C ARG A 32 1.73 -9.93 6.61
N THR A 33 0.84 -10.66 7.26
CA THR A 33 0.16 -11.79 6.64
C THR A 33 -1.06 -11.26 5.89
N ILE A 34 -1.08 -11.47 4.58
CA ILE A 34 -2.14 -11.06 3.67
C ILE A 34 -2.64 -12.32 2.97
N LYS A 35 -3.92 -12.64 3.09
CA LYS A 35 -4.52 -13.86 2.50
C LYS A 35 -3.73 -15.14 2.82
N GLY A 36 -3.26 -15.28 4.06
CA GLY A 36 -2.45 -16.43 4.49
C GLY A 36 -1.00 -16.43 4.00
N SER A 37 -0.58 -15.47 3.17
CA SER A 37 0.79 -15.31 2.70
C SER A 37 1.52 -14.23 3.47
N LYS A 38 2.77 -14.50 3.89
CA LYS A 38 3.59 -13.52 4.61
C LYS A 38 4.27 -12.60 3.60
N ILE A 39 3.88 -11.32 3.60
CA ILE A 39 4.44 -10.29 2.74
C ILE A 39 5.31 -9.37 3.57
N SER A 40 6.59 -9.31 3.22
CA SER A 40 7.57 -8.41 3.83
C SER A 40 7.91 -7.29 2.86
N ARG A 41 7.94 -6.05 3.36
CA ARG A 41 8.34 -4.88 2.58
C ARG A 41 9.30 -4.02 3.41
N ARG A 42 10.43 -3.69 2.79
CA ARG A 42 11.34 -2.69 3.34
C ARG A 42 10.70 -1.32 3.19
N ALA A 43 10.65 -0.59 4.30
CA ALA A 43 10.18 0.78 4.32
C ALA A 43 11.18 1.64 5.05
N SER A 44 11.19 2.92 4.73
CA SER A 44 12.09 3.89 5.35
C SER A 44 11.38 5.23 5.46
N LYS A 45 12.02 6.19 6.15
CA LYS A 45 11.49 7.56 6.23
C LYS A 45 11.34 8.23 4.85
N ASP A 46 12.19 7.85 3.89
CA ASP A 46 12.19 8.39 2.53
C ASP A 46 11.19 7.66 1.61
N ASP A 47 11.18 6.32 1.63
CA ASP A 47 10.19 5.46 0.94
C ASP A 47 9.39 4.64 1.96
N PRO A 48 8.31 5.19 2.53
CA PRO A 48 7.44 4.45 3.44
C PRO A 48 6.61 3.41 2.67
N ALA A 49 6.26 2.31 3.36
CA ALA A 49 5.31 1.32 2.87
C ALA A 49 3.91 1.64 3.38
N TYR A 50 2.92 1.35 2.54
CA TYR A 50 1.52 1.58 2.82
C TYR A 50 0.79 0.27 2.73
N LEU A 51 -0.02 0.03 3.75
CA LEU A 51 -1.05 -0.98 3.68
C LEU A 51 -2.30 -0.37 3.08
N ILE A 52 -2.81 -1.02 2.06
CA ILE A 52 -3.96 -0.57 1.30
C ILE A 52 -5.00 -1.67 1.34
N GLU A 53 -6.24 -1.29 1.60
CA GLU A 53 -7.41 -2.15 1.54
C GLU A 53 -8.23 -1.80 0.30
N GLN A 54 -8.53 -2.83 -0.48
CA GLN A 54 -9.34 -2.77 -1.69
C GLN A 54 -10.82 -2.97 -1.33
N ASP A 55 -11.72 -2.64 -2.26
CA ASP A 55 -13.17 -2.72 -2.04
C ASP A 55 -13.65 -4.16 -1.78
N ASP A 56 -13.02 -5.15 -2.41
CA ASP A 56 -13.23 -6.60 -2.17
C ASP A 56 -12.75 -7.08 -0.78
N GLY A 57 -12.25 -6.20 0.10
CA GLY A 57 -11.69 -6.56 1.41
C GLY A 57 -10.26 -7.10 1.35
N ASP A 58 -9.67 -7.15 0.15
CA ASP A 58 -8.29 -7.52 -0.06
C ASP A 58 -7.32 -6.47 0.46
N GLN A 59 -6.26 -6.92 1.11
CA GLN A 59 -5.20 -6.04 1.57
C GLN A 59 -3.95 -6.21 0.72
N VAL A 60 -3.23 -5.13 0.43
CA VAL A 60 -1.97 -5.16 -0.30
C VAL A 60 -0.96 -4.23 0.35
N LEU A 61 0.32 -4.61 0.27
CA LEU A 61 1.42 -3.84 0.81
C LEU A 61 2.25 -3.26 -0.33
N LYS A 62 2.32 -1.92 -0.41
CA LYS A 62 2.95 -1.20 -1.51
C LYS A 62 3.84 -0.08 -1.02
N GLY A 63 4.95 0.16 -1.71
CA GLY A 63 5.84 1.29 -1.41
C GLY A 63 5.27 2.61 -1.88
N ARG A 64 5.75 3.74 -1.32
CA ARG A 64 5.33 5.08 -1.74
C ARG A 64 5.50 5.30 -3.24
N SER A 65 6.62 4.83 -3.77
CA SER A 65 7.01 5.02 -5.16
C SER A 65 6.10 4.30 -6.17
N GLU A 66 5.38 3.26 -5.75
CA GLU A 66 4.43 2.51 -6.60
C GLU A 66 3.01 3.12 -6.59
N LEU A 67 2.74 4.06 -5.70
CA LEU A 67 1.39 4.57 -5.44
C LEU A 67 1.19 5.96 -6.00
N ARG A 68 0.03 6.17 -6.61
CA ARG A 68 -0.48 7.48 -7.03
C ARG A 68 -1.75 7.79 -6.25
N ARG A 69 -2.01 9.08 -5.98
CA ARG A 69 -3.30 9.48 -5.41
C ARG A 69 -4.35 9.32 -6.49
N ALA A 70 -5.44 8.65 -6.13
CA ALA A 70 -6.68 8.71 -6.90
C ALA A 70 -7.49 9.85 -6.28
N ASP A 71 -7.51 11.00 -6.94
CA ASP A 71 -8.33 12.16 -6.58
C ASP A 71 -9.76 11.98 -7.12
#